data_AF-Q09EF8-F1
#
_entry.id   AF-Q09EF8-F1
#
_cell.length_a   1.000
_cell.length_b   1.000
_cell.length_c   1.000
_cell.angle_alpha   90.00
_cell.angle_beta   90.00
_cell.angle_gamma   90.00
#
_symmetry.space_group_name_H-M   'P 1'
#
loop_
_entity.id
_entity.type
_entity.pdbx_description
1 polymer ?
#
loop_
_entity_poly.entity_id
_entity_poly.type
_entity_poly.pdbx_seq_one_letter_code
_entity_poly.pdbx_strand_id
1 'polypeptide(L)'
;ARPVITVDVSIFLPASINITAPQCHDGQQPVNCLNVTACFSFHGKHVPGEIGLNYVLTADVAKKEKSQLPRVYLVLLGESVGQVSEKLRLVHLEETCHHYVAHVK
;
A
#
# COMPACT_ATOMS: atom_id res chain seq x y z
N ALA A 1 -17.13 4.98 -29.15
CA ALA A 1 -16.17 4.16 -28.38
C ALA A 1 -15.96 4.80 -27.01
N ARG A 2 -15.75 4.02 -25.95
CA ARG A 2 -15.45 4.56 -24.61
C ARG A 2 -13.94 4.84 -24.50
N PRO A 3 -13.51 5.94 -23.86
CA PRO A 3 -12.08 6.20 -23.61
C PRO A 3 -11.45 5.06 -22.80
N VAL A 4 -10.18 4.77 -23.08
CA VAL A 4 -9.37 3.80 -22.33
C VAL A 4 -8.50 4.56 -21.34
N ILE A 5 -8.57 4.15 -20.07
CA ILE A 5 -7.74 4.66 -18.98
C ILE A 5 -6.69 3.59 -18.69
N THR A 6 -5.43 3.97 -18.78
CA THR A 6 -4.29 3.18 -18.30
C THR A 6 -3.88 3.72 -16.94
N VAL A 7 -3.74 2.85 -15.96
CA VAL A 7 -3.28 3.21 -14.61
C VAL A 7 -1.93 2.55 -14.39
N ASP A 8 -0.94 3.35 -14.04
CA ASP A 8 0.39 2.88 -13.64
C ASP A 8 0.45 2.85 -12.11
N VAL A 9 0.90 1.71 -11.57
CA VAL A 9 0.98 1.49 -10.12
C VAL A 9 2.38 1.01 -9.76
N SER A 10 3.02 1.69 -8.81
CA SER A 10 4.33 1.32 -8.28
C SER A 10 4.24 1.11 -6.77
N ILE A 11 4.78 -0.01 -6.28
CA ILE A 11 4.87 -0.29 -4.85
C ILE A 11 6.35 -0.37 -4.48
N PHE A 12 6.80 0.58 -3.67
CA PHE A 12 8.17 0.67 -3.18
C PHE A 12 8.25 0.06 -1.78
N LEU A 13 9.16 -0.90 -1.65
CA LEU A 13 9.48 -1.62 -0.42
C LEU A 13 11.00 -1.54 -0.21
N PRO A 14 11.50 -1.58 1.04
CA PRO A 14 12.91 -1.80 1.26
C PRO A 14 13.34 -3.17 0.74
N ALA A 15 14.57 -3.26 0.25
CA ALA A 15 15.11 -4.52 -0.29
C ALA A 15 15.18 -5.64 0.76
N SER A 16 15.37 -5.28 2.03
CA SER A 16 15.40 -6.20 3.15
C SER A 16 15.04 -5.48 4.46
N ILE A 17 14.79 -6.27 5.50
CA ILE A 17 14.47 -5.77 6.84
C ILE A 17 15.53 -6.31 7.79
N ASN A 18 16.11 -5.42 8.60
CA ASN A 18 17.04 -5.82 9.64
C ASN A 18 16.27 -6.25 10.91
N ILE A 19 15.97 -7.54 11.02
CA ILE A 19 15.12 -8.07 12.09
C ILE A 19 15.75 -7.99 13.50
N THR A 20 17.04 -7.71 13.61
CA THR A 20 17.73 -7.57 14.91
C THR A 20 17.70 -6.15 15.46
N ALA A 21 17.22 -5.18 14.67
CA ALA A 21 17.21 -3.76 15.03
C ALA A 21 15.79 -3.17 14.86
N PRO A 22 14.83 -3.51 15.75
CA PRO A 22 13.47 -2.98 15.68
C PRO A 22 13.48 -1.44 15.71
N GLN A 23 12.75 -0.81 14.78
CA GLN A 23 12.71 0.65 14.60
C GLN A 23 11.35 1.27 14.92
N CYS A 24 10.32 0.45 15.16
CA CYS A 24 8.97 0.91 15.48
C CYS A 24 8.51 0.37 16.83
N HIS A 25 7.39 0.91 17.31
CA HIS A 25 6.74 0.48 18.53
C HIS A 25 5.29 0.11 18.25
N ASP A 26 4.87 -1.07 18.69
CA ASP A 26 3.47 -1.47 18.79
C ASP A 26 3.04 -1.30 20.26
N GLY A 27 2.51 -0.12 20.57
CA GLY A 27 2.34 0.33 21.95
C GLY A 27 3.70 0.51 22.65
N GLN A 28 3.97 -0.32 23.66
CA GLN A 28 5.26 -0.33 24.39
C GLN A 28 6.25 -1.35 23.83
N GLN A 29 5.80 -2.26 22.96
CA GLN A 29 6.63 -3.36 22.47
C GLN A 29 7.45 -2.91 21.24
N PRO A 30 8.79 -3.05 21.26
CA PRO A 30 9.60 -2.78 20.08
C PRO A 30 9.31 -3.85 19.01
N VAL A 31 9.06 -3.40 17.77
CA VAL A 31 8.71 -4.26 16.64
C VAL A 31 9.53 -3.91 15.40
N ASN A 32 9.76 -4.92 14.56
CA ASN A 32 10.32 -4.71 13.24
C ASN A 32 9.25 -4.12 12.32
N CYS A 33 9.64 -3.16 11.50
CA CYS A 33 8.73 -2.50 10.59
C CYS A 33 9.39 -2.15 9.27
N LEU A 34 8.58 -1.88 8.25
CA LEU A 34 9.01 -1.36 6.97
C LEU A 34 8.10 -0.21 6.53
N ASN A 35 8.67 0.70 5.76
CA ASN A 35 7.91 1.70 5.02
C ASN A 35 7.46 1.10 3.69
N VAL A 36 6.18 1.28 3.38
CA VAL A 36 5.56 0.86 2.13
C VAL A 36 5.03 2.10 1.44
N THR A 37 5.44 2.36 0.21
CA THR A 37 4.92 3.48 -0.57
C THR A 37 4.20 2.94 -1.80
N ALA A 38 2.95 3.34 -2.00
CA ALA A 38 2.17 2.98 -3.18
C ALA A 38 1.87 4.25 -3.97
N CYS A 39 2.39 4.33 -5.20
CA CYS A 39 2.20 5.45 -6.10
C CYS A 39 1.32 5.04 -7.28
N PHE A 40 0.45 5.96 -7.68
CA PHE A 40 -0.55 5.76 -8.72
C PHE A 40 -0.53 6.96 -9.65
N SER A 41 -0.59 6.70 -10.95
CA SER A 41 -0.83 7.71 -11.97
C SER A 41 -1.74 7.13 -13.05
N PHE A 42 -2.41 7.98 -13.83
CA PHE A 42 -3.19 7.50 -14.96
C PHE A 42 -3.01 8.38 -16.20
N HIS A 43 -3.17 7.74 -17.35
CA HIS A 43 -3.06 8.36 -18.65
C HIS A 43 -4.02 7.71 -19.65
N GLY A 44 -4.19 8.35 -20.81
CA GLY A 44 -5.10 7.90 -21.85
C GLY A 44 -5.47 9.02 -22.82
N LYS A 45 -6.03 8.64 -23.98
CA LYS A 45 -6.51 9.59 -24.99
C LYS A 45 -8.00 9.89 -24.76
N HIS A 46 -8.37 11.17 -24.75
CA HIS A 46 -9.74 11.64 -24.51
C HIS A 46 -10.33 11.16 -23.16
N VAL A 47 -9.50 11.13 -22.12
CA VAL A 47 -9.93 10.80 -20.75
C VAL A 47 -10.33 12.07 -19.98
N PRO A 48 -11.15 11.96 -18.93
CA PRO A 48 -11.39 13.07 -18.00
C PRO A 48 -10.09 13.55 -17.34
N GLY A 49 -10.04 14.82 -16.94
CA GLY A 49 -8.88 15.38 -16.23
C GLY A 49 -8.67 14.80 -14.83
N GLU A 50 -9.69 14.17 -14.25
CA GLU A 50 -9.64 13.55 -12.93
C GLU A 50 -10.49 12.27 -12.90
N ILE A 51 -10.03 11.26 -12.16
CA ILE A 51 -10.77 10.01 -11.92
C ILE A 51 -10.74 9.62 -10.44
N GLY A 52 -11.75 8.85 -10.03
CA GLY A 52 -11.75 8.15 -8.75
C GLY A 52 -11.27 6.72 -8.92
N LEU A 53 -10.38 6.25 -8.04
CA LEU A 53 -9.88 4.89 -8.00
C LEU A 53 -10.04 4.31 -6.60
N ASN A 54 -10.73 3.17 -6.45
CA ASN A 54 -10.72 2.42 -5.21
C ASN A 54 -9.64 1.34 -5.29
N TYR A 55 -8.81 1.22 -4.26
CA TYR A 55 -7.78 0.18 -4.21
C TYR A 55 -7.78 -0.53 -2.87
N VAL A 56 -7.25 -1.76 -2.89
CA VAL A 56 -7.05 -2.59 -1.70
C VAL A 56 -5.59 -2.99 -1.66
N LEU A 57 -4.88 -2.58 -0.61
CA LEU A 57 -3.50 -2.99 -0.34
C LEU A 57 -3.51 -4.11 0.70
N THR A 58 -2.98 -5.28 0.36
CA THR A 58 -2.95 -6.45 1.25
C THR A 58 -1.51 -6.80 1.62
N ALA A 59 -1.23 -6.95 2.92
CA ALA A 59 0.05 -7.45 3.39
C ALA A 59 0.11 -8.98 3.38
N ASP A 60 1.29 -9.53 3.05
CA ASP A 60 1.57 -10.97 3.00
C ASP A 60 0.49 -11.80 2.28
N VAL A 61 0.10 -11.34 1.08
CA VAL A 61 -1.02 -11.90 0.28
C VAL A 61 -0.95 -13.42 0.14
N ALA A 62 0.25 -13.98 -0.04
CA ALA A 62 0.46 -15.41 -0.19
C ALA A 62 0.09 -16.23 1.06
N LYS A 63 0.20 -15.65 2.27
CA LYS A 63 -0.25 -16.28 3.51
C LYS A 63 -1.76 -16.18 3.65
N LYS A 64 -2.32 -15.01 3.39
CA LYS A 64 -3.76 -14.76 3.42
C LYS A 64 -4.54 -15.67 2.47
N GLU A 65 -4.07 -15.84 1.23
CA GLU A 65 -4.70 -16.73 0.24
C GLU A 65 -4.68 -18.21 0.66
N LYS A 66 -3.71 -18.61 1.48
CA LYS A 66 -3.61 -19.95 2.06
C LYS A 66 -4.34 -20.08 3.39
N SER A 67 -5.10 -19.06 3.81
CA SER A 67 -5.74 -18.97 5.14
C SER A 67 -4.75 -19.16 6.30
N GLN A 68 -3.50 -18.75 6.10
CA GLN A 68 -2.45 -18.76 7.12
C GLN A 68 -2.35 -17.39 7.79
N LEU A 69 -1.82 -17.36 9.01
CA LEU A 69 -1.51 -16.12 9.70
C LEU A 69 -0.48 -15.29 8.89
N PRO A 70 -0.81 -14.03 8.55
CA PRO A 70 0.15 -13.10 7.94
C PRO A 70 1.36 -12.87 8.85
N ARG A 71 2.53 -12.70 8.27
CA ARG A 71 3.76 -12.30 8.99
C ARG A 71 3.94 -10.80 9.04
N VAL A 72 3.21 -10.08 8.17
CA VAL A 72 3.32 -8.63 7.99
C VAL A 72 1.92 -8.05 8.05
N TYR A 73 1.77 -6.95 8.78
CA TYR A 73 0.51 -6.23 8.99
C TYR A 73 0.72 -4.75 8.70
N LEU A 74 -0.20 -4.13 7.94
CA LEU A 74 -0.21 -2.69 7.76
C LEU A 74 -0.68 -2.00 9.04
N VAL A 75 -0.17 -0.82 9.33
CA VAL A 75 -0.59 -0.01 10.47
C VAL A 75 -1.51 1.09 9.96
N LEU A 76 -2.77 1.09 10.41
CA LEU A 76 -3.76 2.10 10.09
C LEU A 76 -4.34 2.66 11.39
N LEU A 77 -4.19 3.97 11.61
CA LEU A 77 -4.68 4.65 12.82
C LEU A 77 -4.23 3.99 14.14
N GLY A 78 -3.04 3.37 14.15
CA GLY A 78 -2.48 2.66 15.31
C GLY A 78 -2.88 1.19 15.42
N GLU A 79 -3.76 0.69 14.56
CA GLU A 79 -4.16 -0.72 14.55
C GLU A 79 -3.41 -1.52 13.48
N SER A 80 -3.06 -2.77 13.81
CA SER A 80 -2.47 -3.72 12.85
C SER A 80 -3.57 -4.40 12.03
N VAL A 81 -3.60 -4.13 10.72
CA VAL A 81 -4.57 -4.67 9.78
C VAL A 81 -3.89 -5.47 8.66
N GLY A 82 -4.51 -6.56 8.21
CA GLY A 82 -3.96 -7.37 7.11
C GLY A 82 -4.17 -6.75 5.73
N GLN A 83 -5.10 -5.79 5.62
CA GLN A 83 -5.37 -5.06 4.39
C GLN A 83 -5.89 -3.65 4.71
N VAL A 84 -5.70 -2.73 3.77
CA VAL A 84 -6.26 -1.39 3.79
C VAL A 84 -7.04 -1.18 2.50
N SER A 85 -8.22 -0.57 2.60
CA SER A 85 -9.08 -0.23 1.46
C SER A 85 -9.27 1.27 1.43
N GLU A 86 -8.91 1.90 0.31
CA GLU A 86 -8.87 3.36 0.20
C GLU A 86 -9.47 3.83 -1.12
N LYS A 87 -9.85 5.12 -1.13
CA LYS A 87 -10.33 5.82 -2.31
C LYS A 87 -9.37 6.95 -2.66
N LEU A 88 -8.83 6.88 -3.87
CA LEU A 88 -7.93 7.86 -4.44
C LEU A 88 -8.66 8.73 -5.46
N ARG A 89 -8.22 9.97 -5.53
CA ARG A 89 -8.57 10.91 -6.58
C ARG A 89 -7.30 11.22 -7.35
N LEU A 90 -7.27 10.82 -8.61
CA LEU A 90 -6.10 10.98 -9.47
C LEU A 90 -6.35 12.08 -10.48
N VAL A 91 -5.32 12.87 -10.76
CA VAL A 91 -5.30 13.90 -11.80
C VAL A 91 -4.51 13.39 -13.01
N HIS A 92 -4.97 13.68 -14.22
CA HIS A 92 -4.40 13.16 -15.46
C HIS A 92 -2.92 13.53 -15.58
N LEU A 93 -2.07 12.52 -15.82
CA LEU A 93 -0.60 12.64 -15.89
C LEU A 93 0.11 13.03 -14.57
N GLU A 94 -0.62 13.22 -13.47
CA GLU A 94 -0.02 13.46 -12.15
C GLU A 94 0.11 12.16 -11.36
N GLU A 95 1.16 12.08 -10.55
CA GLU A 95 1.38 10.96 -9.63
C GLU A 95 0.89 11.31 -8.23
N THR A 96 0.24 10.35 -7.57
CA THR A 96 -0.15 10.46 -6.17
C THR A 96 0.35 9.24 -5.39
N CYS A 97 1.08 9.49 -4.30
CA CYS A 97 1.67 8.44 -3.46
C CYS A 97 1.06 8.41 -2.06
N HIS A 98 0.76 7.21 -1.58
CA HIS A 98 0.39 6.93 -0.20
C HIS A 98 1.52 6.19 0.52
N HIS A 99 1.77 6.60 1.75
CA HIS A 99 2.81 6.03 2.60
C HIS A 99 2.16 5.26 3.74
N TYR A 100 2.63 4.05 3.97
CA TYR A 100 2.19 3.17 5.04
C TYR A 100 3.38 2.67 5.82
N VAL A 101 3.13 2.36 7.08
CA VAL A 101 4.04 1.56 7.89
C VAL A 101 3.45 0.16 7.99
N ALA A 102 4.29 -0.87 7.88
CA ALA A 102 3.91 -2.24 8.15
C ALA A 102 4.77 -2.82 9.27
N HIS A 103 4.14 -3.50 10.23
CA HIS A 103 4.80 -4.24 11.29
C HIS A 103 5.02 -5.70 10.87
N VAL A 104 6.15 -6.26 11.25
CA VAL A 104 6.49 -7.67 11.11
C VAL A 104 6.29 -8.35 12.47
N LYS A 105 5.47 -9.41 12.51
CA LYS A 105 5.11 -10.16 13.71
C LYS A 105 5.46 -11.63 13.58
#